data_AF-A0A9P6QP56-F1
#
_entry.id   AF-A0A9P6QP56-F1
#
_cell.length_a   1.000
_cell.length_b   1.000
_cell.length_c   1.000
_cell.angle_alpha   90.00
_cell.angle_beta   90.00
_cell.angle_gamma   90.00
#
_symmetry.space_group_name_H-M   'P 1'
#
loop_
_entity.id
_entity.type
_entity.pdbx_description
1 polymer ?
#
loop_
_entity_poly.entity_id
_entity_poly.type
_entity_poly.pdbx_seq_one_letter_code
_entity_poly.pdbx_strand_id
1 'polypeptide(L)'
;MATPLPPSFVLPANKTEERRYPLKHEEPLPPLFCEKITFSNWHKFVDWKHVIGLGATPLIAIYGLCTHEIQRKTLIWSIVYYFLTGLGITAGYHRLWAHRAFSAGPLLSFILALLGAGAAEGSIKWWSRGHRAHHRWTDTEKDPYSAHRGIFFSHIGWMLIKRPGWKIGYADVDDLNKSKLVRWQHNNYFMLLLLMTVVFPTAVAGLGWGDWKGGYYFAAIARLVFVHHATFCVNSLAHWLGEGPFDDRHSPRDHFITAFVTLGEGYHNFHHQFPQDYRNAIRFYQYDPTKWLIWTCSKLGLASHLKTFPENEIRKGQLQTIEKRVLEKKEKLQWGTPIADLPILSFEDFEHACKNDNKKWILLEGVVYDVADFITEHPGGEKYIKMGIGKDMTAAFNGGSYDHSNAARNLLSLMRVAVCEYGGEVEAMKANPSVPVYGLDHQKKNV
;
A
#
# COMPACT_ATOMS: atom_id res chain seq x y z
N MET A 1 13.15 -11.38 -30.40
CA MET A 1 11.82 -11.93 -30.74
C MET A 1 11.31 -12.61 -29.48
N ALA A 2 10.27 -12.08 -28.84
CA ALA A 2 9.65 -12.75 -27.70
C ALA A 2 8.75 -13.84 -28.26
N THR A 3 9.02 -15.09 -27.90
CA THR A 3 8.15 -16.24 -28.18
C THR A 3 6.76 -15.93 -27.59
N PRO A 4 5.67 -16.01 -28.37
CA PRO A 4 4.34 -15.84 -27.80
C PRO A 4 4.12 -16.95 -26.77
N LEU A 5 3.66 -16.57 -25.58
CA LEU A 5 3.30 -17.53 -24.54
C LEU A 5 2.18 -18.42 -25.09
N PRO A 6 2.23 -19.75 -24.86
CA PRO A 6 1.14 -20.65 -25.25
C PRO A 6 -0.18 -20.22 -24.59
N PRO A 7 -1.34 -20.54 -25.21
CA PRO A 7 -2.67 -20.06 -24.81
C PRO A 7 -3.11 -20.43 -23.38
N SER A 8 -2.37 -21.32 -22.69
CA SER A 8 -2.51 -21.59 -21.26
C SER A 8 -1.14 -21.78 -20.61
N PHE A 9 -0.42 -20.69 -20.41
CA PHE A 9 0.85 -20.72 -19.69
C PHE A 9 0.60 -20.59 -18.18
N VAL A 10 0.41 -21.72 -17.51
CA VAL A 10 0.56 -21.79 -16.06
C VAL A 10 2.04 -21.69 -15.78
N LEU A 11 2.50 -20.64 -15.14
CA LEU A 11 3.81 -20.68 -14.51
C LEU A 11 3.68 -21.57 -13.28
N PRO A 12 4.36 -22.73 -13.21
CA PRO A 12 4.40 -23.50 -11.97
C PRO A 12 5.13 -22.65 -10.93
N ALA A 13 4.38 -21.98 -10.07
CA ALA A 13 4.93 -21.25 -8.94
C ALA A 13 5.20 -22.25 -7.81
N ASN A 14 6.38 -22.16 -7.21
CA ASN A 14 6.65 -22.88 -5.97
C ASN A 14 6.02 -22.13 -4.77
N LYS A 15 5.96 -22.78 -3.59
CA LYS A 15 5.42 -22.18 -2.35
C LYS A 15 6.08 -20.85 -1.94
N THR A 16 7.29 -20.56 -2.45
CA THR A 16 8.00 -19.31 -2.17
C THR A 16 7.63 -18.19 -3.15
N GLU A 17 7.14 -18.53 -4.34
CA GLU A 17 6.66 -17.61 -5.37
C GLU A 17 5.15 -17.35 -5.24
N GLU A 18 4.43 -18.27 -4.60
CA GLU A 18 3.02 -18.11 -4.27
C GLU A 18 2.79 -16.92 -3.34
N ARG A 19 1.80 -16.11 -3.69
CA ARG A 19 1.38 -15.01 -2.86
C ARG A 19 0.78 -15.55 -1.56
N ARG A 20 1.25 -15.04 -0.43
CA ARG A 20 0.66 -15.36 0.87
C ARG A 20 -0.55 -14.47 1.13
N TYR A 21 -1.60 -15.04 1.68
CA TYR A 21 -2.73 -14.27 2.18
C TYR A 21 -2.30 -13.33 3.31
N PRO A 22 -3.03 -12.21 3.52
CA PRO A 22 -2.87 -11.40 4.71
C PRO A 22 -2.91 -12.27 5.96
N LEU A 23 -2.04 -11.96 6.92
CA LEU A 23 -2.20 -12.57 8.23
C LEU A 23 -3.56 -12.09 8.74
N LYS A 24 -4.48 -13.03 8.97
CA LYS A 24 -5.71 -12.68 9.66
C LYS A 24 -5.32 -12.27 11.07
N HIS A 25 -5.35 -10.97 11.34
CA HIS A 25 -5.28 -10.45 12.71
C HIS A 25 -6.64 -10.73 13.38
N GLU A 26 -6.90 -12.01 13.67
CA GLU A 26 -8.11 -12.46 14.37
C GLU A 26 -8.07 -12.07 15.86
N GLU A 27 -6.88 -11.81 16.42
CA GLU A 27 -6.71 -11.38 17.81
C GLU A 27 -6.30 -9.90 17.93
N PRO A 28 -6.96 -9.13 18.81
CA PRO A 28 -6.54 -7.76 19.09
C PRO A 28 -5.15 -7.74 19.71
N LEU A 29 -4.37 -6.71 19.38
CA LEU A 29 -3.07 -6.52 20.00
C LEU A 29 -3.19 -6.49 21.53
N PRO A 30 -2.19 -7.04 22.26
CA PRO A 30 -2.25 -7.08 23.72
C PRO A 30 -2.35 -5.66 24.29
N PRO A 31 -2.92 -5.53 25.50
CA PRO A 31 -3.04 -4.25 26.19
C PRO A 31 -1.71 -3.48 26.25
N LEU A 32 -1.80 -2.16 26.20
CA LEU A 32 -0.66 -1.25 26.30
C LEU A 32 0.07 -1.34 27.65
N PHE A 33 -0.68 -1.67 28.69
CA PHE A 33 -0.21 -1.68 30.07
C PHE A 33 -0.65 -2.97 30.74
N CYS A 34 0.24 -3.56 31.53
CA CYS A 34 -0.09 -4.73 32.35
C CYS A 34 -1.07 -4.37 33.49
N GLU A 35 -1.01 -3.11 33.95
CA GLU A 35 -1.91 -2.57 34.97
C GLU A 35 -3.09 -1.83 34.33
N LYS A 36 -4.29 -2.00 34.91
CA LYS A 36 -5.48 -1.26 34.46
C LYS A 36 -5.36 0.22 34.80
N ILE A 37 -5.70 1.08 33.83
CA ILE A 37 -5.74 2.53 34.02
C ILE A 37 -6.98 2.89 34.86
N THR A 38 -6.77 3.68 35.91
CA THR A 38 -7.78 4.25 36.80
C THR A 38 -7.56 5.76 36.93
N PHE A 39 -8.55 6.47 37.45
CA PHE A 39 -8.42 7.90 37.77
C PHE A 39 -7.29 8.21 38.77
N SER A 40 -6.88 7.25 39.60
CA SER A 40 -5.80 7.46 40.58
C SER A 40 -4.40 7.18 40.02
N ASN A 41 -4.25 6.39 38.96
CA ASN A 41 -2.92 5.98 38.44
C ASN A 41 -2.60 6.44 37.01
N TRP A 42 -3.56 7.03 36.26
CA TRP A 42 -3.37 7.40 34.84
C TRP A 42 -2.09 8.20 34.59
N HIS A 43 -1.77 9.14 35.47
CA HIS A 43 -0.60 10.03 35.38
C HIS A 43 0.74 9.28 35.36
N LYS A 44 0.80 8.03 35.85
CA LYS A 44 2.00 7.18 35.83
C LYS A 44 2.34 6.71 34.42
N PHE A 45 1.32 6.51 33.59
CA PHE A 45 1.43 6.02 32.21
C PHE A 45 1.70 7.12 31.19
N VAL A 46 1.63 8.39 31.59
CA VAL A 46 1.85 9.54 30.70
C VAL A 46 3.33 9.87 30.58
N ASP A 47 3.80 10.08 29.36
CA ASP A 47 5.11 10.67 29.11
C ASP A 47 4.99 12.21 29.12
N TRP A 48 5.13 12.78 30.32
CA TRP A 48 4.99 14.20 30.55
C TRP A 48 5.95 15.07 29.74
N LYS A 49 7.13 14.55 29.37
CA LYS A 49 8.10 15.31 28.57
C LYS A 49 7.55 15.55 27.17
N HIS A 50 7.04 14.50 26.54
CA HIS A 50 6.43 14.59 25.22
C HIS A 50 5.09 15.34 25.25
N VAL A 51 4.26 15.11 26.27
CA VAL A 51 2.99 15.85 26.43
C VAL A 51 3.22 17.35 26.54
N ILE A 52 4.17 17.79 27.37
CA ILE A 52 4.49 19.22 27.50
C ILE A 52 5.07 19.77 26.20
N GLY A 53 6.03 19.08 25.58
CA GLY A 53 6.66 19.56 24.34
C GLY A 53 5.68 19.67 23.15
N LEU A 54 4.91 18.60 22.91
CA LEU A 54 3.95 18.53 21.81
C LEU A 54 2.66 19.31 22.09
N GLY A 55 2.32 19.56 23.36
CA GLY A 55 1.18 20.39 23.76
C GLY A 55 1.50 21.88 23.78
N ALA A 56 2.68 22.28 24.25
CA ALA A 56 3.05 23.69 24.35
C ALA A 56 3.33 24.34 22.99
N THR A 57 3.92 23.60 22.05
CA THR A 57 4.32 24.16 20.74
C THR A 57 3.13 24.64 19.89
N PRO A 58 2.00 23.92 19.75
CA PRO A 58 0.80 24.46 19.11
C PRO A 58 0.22 25.67 19.84
N LEU A 59 0.21 25.67 21.18
CA LEU A 59 -0.30 26.80 21.96
C LEU A 59 0.52 28.07 21.74
N ILE A 60 1.85 27.95 21.69
CA ILE A 60 2.76 29.06 21.39
C ILE A 60 2.57 29.53 19.94
N ALA A 61 2.38 28.61 18.99
CA ALA A 61 2.11 28.97 17.59
C ALA A 61 0.78 29.73 17.44
N ILE A 62 -0.29 29.28 18.10
CA ILE A 62 -1.60 29.94 18.13
C ILE A 62 -1.48 31.32 18.78
N TYR A 63 -0.78 31.42 19.91
CA TYR A 63 -0.52 32.71 20.55
C TYR A 63 0.20 33.67 19.60
N GLY A 64 1.24 33.20 18.90
CA GLY A 64 1.96 33.98 17.91
C GLY A 64 1.06 34.45 16.76
N LEU A 65 0.20 33.57 16.25
CA LEU A 65 -0.78 33.89 15.21
C LEU A 65 -1.78 34.96 15.64
N CYS A 66 -2.21 34.94 16.92
CA CYS A 66 -3.16 35.91 17.46
C CYS A 66 -2.53 37.25 17.86
N THR A 67 -1.21 37.29 18.13
CA THR A 67 -0.55 38.47 18.72
C THR A 67 0.50 39.12 17.82
N HIS A 68 0.87 38.49 16.71
CA HIS A 68 1.92 38.99 15.83
C HIS A 68 1.48 38.96 14.36
N GLU A 69 1.69 40.08 13.67
CA GLU A 69 1.41 40.16 12.25
C GLU A 69 2.44 39.35 11.45
N ILE A 70 1.95 38.57 10.48
CA ILE A 70 2.82 37.74 9.66
C ILE A 70 3.47 38.59 8.57
N GLN A 71 4.77 38.88 8.72
CA GLN A 71 5.55 39.48 7.64
C GLN A 71 5.76 38.49 6.49
N ARG A 72 5.57 38.95 5.25
CA ARG A 72 5.70 38.13 4.03
C ARG A 72 7.06 37.41 3.92
N LYS A 73 8.17 38.08 4.26
CA LYS A 73 9.52 37.48 4.21
C LYS A 73 9.66 36.33 5.20
N THR A 74 9.16 36.52 6.42
CA THR A 74 9.12 35.48 7.47
C THR A 74 8.22 34.32 7.09
N LEU A 75 7.07 34.56 6.46
CA LEU A 75 6.20 33.50 5.97
C LEU A 75 6.90 32.65 4.91
N ILE A 76 7.51 33.28 3.91
CA ILE A 76 8.27 32.59 2.86
C ILE A 76 9.40 31.77 3.50
N TRP A 77 10.15 32.37 4.42
CA TRP A 77 11.21 31.67 5.15
C TRP A 77 10.69 30.47 5.95
N SER A 78 9.56 30.62 6.65
CA SER A 78 8.92 29.53 7.40
C SER A 78 8.57 28.36 6.48
N ILE A 79 8.03 28.65 5.29
CA ILE A 79 7.68 27.62 4.29
C ILE A 79 8.94 26.97 3.72
N VAL A 80 9.95 27.75 3.33
CA VAL A 80 11.22 27.20 2.83
C VAL A 80 11.86 26.31 3.89
N TYR A 81 11.91 26.76 5.14
CA TYR A 81 12.52 26.02 6.23
C TYR A 81 11.71 24.78 6.64
N TYR A 82 10.37 24.82 6.51
CA TYR A 82 9.50 23.64 6.57
C TYR A 82 9.98 22.56 5.59
N PHE A 83 10.13 22.89 4.31
CA PHE A 83 10.61 21.94 3.30
C PHE A 83 12.04 21.48 3.57
N LEU A 84 12.95 22.36 3.98
CA LEU A 84 14.35 21.99 4.26
C LEU A 84 14.44 20.99 5.42
N THR A 85 13.76 21.24 6.54
CA THR A 85 13.75 20.34 7.69
C THR A 85 13.03 19.03 7.38
N GLY A 86 11.91 19.08 6.66
CA GLY A 86 11.21 17.89 6.17
C GLY A 86 12.08 17.03 5.25
N LEU A 87 12.81 17.64 4.30
CA LEU A 87 13.79 16.95 3.46
C LEU A 87 14.98 16.40 4.26
N GLY A 88 15.33 17.03 5.39
CA GLY A 88 16.29 16.48 6.35
C GLY A 88 15.84 15.15 6.96
N ILE A 89 14.54 15.00 7.21
CA ILE A 89 13.94 13.72 7.64
C ILE A 89 13.87 12.74 6.47
N THR A 90 13.23 13.11 5.37
CA THR A 90 12.94 12.16 4.27
C THR A 90 14.20 11.74 3.50
N ALA A 91 15.06 12.67 3.10
CA ALA A 91 16.31 12.33 2.40
C ALA A 91 17.37 11.80 3.36
N GLY A 92 17.47 12.41 4.55
CA GLY A 92 18.47 12.07 5.55
C GLY A 92 18.05 10.87 6.42
N TYR A 93 17.26 11.14 7.45
CA TYR A 93 16.94 10.14 8.49
C TYR A 93 16.35 8.86 7.91
N HIS A 94 15.43 9.01 6.95
CA HIS A 94 14.71 7.92 6.34
C HIS A 94 15.50 7.21 5.25
N ARG A 95 15.72 7.84 4.09
CA ARG A 95 16.31 7.16 2.92
C ARG A 95 17.81 6.92 3.05
N LEU A 96 18.59 7.86 3.59
CA LEU A 96 20.03 7.71 3.76
C LEU A 96 20.40 6.81 4.94
N TRP A 97 19.93 7.13 6.15
CA TRP A 97 20.37 6.43 7.37
C TRP A 97 19.51 5.22 7.74
N ALA A 98 18.18 5.29 7.72
CA ALA A 98 17.35 4.14 8.07
C ALA A 98 17.42 3.03 7.00
N HIS A 99 17.33 3.39 5.71
CA HIS A 99 17.21 2.44 4.61
C HIS A 99 18.43 2.25 3.74
N ARG A 100 19.43 3.13 3.83
CA ARG A 100 20.67 3.06 3.03
C ARG A 100 20.37 2.97 1.53
N ALA A 101 19.40 3.76 1.09
CA ALA A 101 18.89 3.79 -0.28
C ALA A 101 19.83 4.51 -1.26
N PHE A 102 20.74 5.33 -0.74
CA PHE A 102 21.80 5.98 -1.51
C PHE A 102 23.01 6.25 -0.61
N SER A 103 24.12 6.69 -1.21
CA SER A 103 25.30 7.20 -0.52
C SER A 103 25.39 8.71 -0.70
N ALA A 104 25.73 9.44 0.36
CA ALA A 104 25.89 10.88 0.33
C ALA A 104 27.34 11.26 0.65
N GLY A 105 27.85 12.29 -0.04
CA GLY A 105 29.15 12.88 0.30
C GLY A 105 29.13 13.55 1.69
N PRO A 106 30.31 13.93 2.23
CA PRO A 106 30.41 14.52 3.57
C PRO A 106 29.57 15.79 3.74
N LEU A 107 29.58 16.69 2.75
CA LEU A 107 28.82 17.95 2.79
C LEU A 107 27.31 17.71 2.86
N LEU A 108 26.77 16.89 1.94
CA LEU A 108 25.34 16.58 1.90
C LEU A 108 24.91 15.86 3.19
N SER A 109 25.69 14.88 3.64
CA SER A 109 25.41 14.15 4.89
C SER A 109 25.37 15.09 6.10
N PHE A 110 26.31 16.04 6.19
CA PHE A 110 26.36 17.01 7.29
C PHE A 110 25.16 17.96 7.26
N ILE A 111 24.80 18.49 6.09
CA ILE A 111 23.63 19.36 5.91
C ILE A 111 22.35 18.61 6.32
N LEU A 112 22.14 17.39 5.81
CA LEU A 112 20.97 16.58 6.17
C LEU A 112 20.91 16.26 7.67
N ALA A 113 22.06 16.08 8.33
CA ALA A 113 22.13 15.84 9.77
C ALA A 113 21.70 17.07 10.59
N LEU A 114 22.07 18.28 10.14
CA LEU A 114 21.64 19.53 10.76
C LEU A 114 20.16 19.82 10.50
N LEU A 115 19.70 19.68 9.26
CA LEU A 115 18.30 19.93 8.90
C LEU A 115 17.35 18.94 9.58
N GLY A 116 17.72 17.65 9.66
CA GLY A 116 16.96 16.66 10.41
C GLY A 116 16.92 16.92 11.92
N ALA A 117 17.97 17.54 12.49
CA ALA A 117 17.91 18.00 13.88
C ALA A 117 16.90 19.15 14.07
N GLY A 118 16.71 20.01 13.06
CA GLY A 118 15.72 21.10 13.06
C GLY A 118 14.25 20.65 13.00
N ALA A 119 13.99 19.40 12.66
CA ALA A 119 12.67 18.77 12.76
C ALA A 119 12.35 18.29 14.20
N ALA A 120 13.35 18.20 15.09
CA ALA A 120 13.19 17.81 16.49
C ALA A 120 12.52 16.44 16.74
N GLU A 121 12.78 15.44 15.90
CA GLU A 121 12.18 14.09 15.99
C GLU A 121 13.11 13.03 16.61
N GLY A 122 14.07 13.46 17.44
CA GLY A 122 15.15 12.62 17.96
C GLY A 122 16.39 12.61 17.07
N SER A 123 17.48 12.05 17.61
CA SER A 123 18.74 11.90 16.87
C SER A 123 18.59 10.93 15.69
N ILE A 124 19.48 11.01 14.70
CA ILE A 124 19.53 10.08 13.56
C ILE A 124 19.47 8.62 14.03
N LYS A 125 20.29 8.29 15.04
CA LYS A 125 20.38 6.93 15.60
C LYS A 125 19.06 6.48 16.21
N TRP A 126 18.44 7.32 17.03
CA TRP A 126 17.19 6.96 17.72
C TRP A 126 16.04 6.79 16.73
N TRP A 127 15.88 7.75 15.80
CA TRP A 127 14.85 7.75 14.77
C TRP A 127 15.01 6.53 13.86
N SER A 128 16.21 6.32 13.32
CA SER A 128 16.48 5.19 12.40
C SER A 128 16.29 3.83 13.06
N ARG A 129 16.64 3.69 14.35
CA ARG A 129 16.37 2.46 15.11
C ARG A 129 14.87 2.18 15.20
N GLY A 130 14.08 3.21 15.53
CA GLY A 130 12.62 3.12 15.57
C GLY A 130 12.04 2.75 14.22
N HIS A 131 12.46 3.44 13.16
CA HIS A 131 11.99 3.21 11.80
C HIS A 131 12.33 1.81 11.27
N ARG A 132 13.55 1.33 11.50
CA ARG A 132 13.95 -0.04 11.15
C ARG A 132 13.15 -1.09 11.92
N ALA A 133 12.84 -0.82 13.20
CA ALA A 133 11.98 -1.70 13.99
C ALA A 133 10.53 -1.70 13.46
N HIS A 134 10.02 -0.54 13.06
CA HIS A 134 8.73 -0.42 12.41
C HIS A 134 8.65 -1.30 11.16
N HIS A 135 9.54 -1.15 10.18
CA HIS A 135 9.54 -2.00 8.97
C HIS A 135 9.65 -3.50 9.25
N ARG A 136 10.48 -3.89 10.23
CA ARG A 136 10.71 -5.31 10.53
C ARG A 136 9.51 -5.95 11.23
N TRP A 137 8.79 -5.16 12.02
CA TRP A 137 7.77 -5.63 12.93
C TRP A 137 6.41 -4.98 12.65
N THR A 138 6.21 -4.42 11.44
CA THR A 138 5.02 -3.65 11.04
C THR A 138 3.77 -4.35 11.51
N ASP A 139 2.84 -3.59 12.08
CA ASP A 139 1.53 -4.08 12.50
C ASP A 139 1.51 -5.05 13.70
N THR A 140 2.67 -5.42 14.24
CA THR A 140 2.77 -6.27 15.44
C THR A 140 2.86 -5.47 16.74
N GLU A 141 2.82 -6.15 17.89
CA GLU A 141 3.09 -5.54 19.21
C GLU A 141 4.50 -4.93 19.34
N LYS A 142 5.45 -5.37 18.51
CA LYS A 142 6.85 -4.92 18.51
C LYS A 142 7.06 -3.66 17.66
N ASP A 143 6.08 -3.28 16.86
CA ASP A 143 6.07 -2.04 16.11
C ASP A 143 5.98 -0.83 17.07
N PRO A 144 6.92 0.12 17.04
CA PRO A 144 6.86 1.31 17.88
C PRO A 144 5.60 2.15 17.68
N TYR A 145 4.92 2.14 16.54
CA TYR A 145 3.74 2.98 16.32
C TYR A 145 2.67 2.27 15.48
N SER A 146 2.47 0.97 15.78
CA SER A 146 1.49 0.10 15.14
C SER A 146 0.15 0.78 14.84
N ALA A 147 -0.22 0.78 13.56
CA ALA A 147 -1.49 1.33 13.07
C ALA A 147 -2.71 0.59 13.63
N HIS A 148 -2.57 -0.70 13.96
CA HIS A 148 -3.65 -1.51 14.57
C HIS A 148 -4.05 -1.05 15.98
N ARG A 149 -3.28 -0.17 16.62
CA ARG A 149 -3.67 0.46 17.90
C ARG A 149 -4.55 1.69 17.71
N GLY A 150 -4.92 2.00 16.47
CA GLY A 150 -5.80 3.10 16.11
C GLY A 150 -5.04 4.30 15.55
N ILE A 151 -5.78 5.12 14.80
CA ILE A 151 -5.25 6.31 14.12
C ILE A 151 -4.63 7.32 15.10
N PHE A 152 -5.25 7.54 16.26
CA PHE A 152 -4.72 8.47 17.27
C PHE A 152 -3.41 7.98 17.87
N PHE A 153 -3.32 6.68 18.17
CA PHE A 153 -2.10 6.09 18.72
C PHE A 153 -0.94 6.23 17.73
N SER A 154 -1.14 5.76 16.49
CA SER A 154 -0.11 5.80 15.44
C SER A 154 0.29 7.22 15.03
N HIS A 155 -0.64 8.19 15.10
CA HIS A 155 -0.33 9.60 14.83
C HIS A 155 0.53 10.22 15.93
N ILE A 156 0.05 10.23 17.18
CA ILE A 156 0.73 10.95 18.27
C ILE A 156 0.73 10.21 19.60
N GLY A 157 -0.30 9.41 19.88
CA GLY A 157 -0.48 8.76 21.18
C GLY A 157 0.68 7.86 21.59
N TRP A 158 1.38 7.27 20.62
CA TRP A 158 2.57 6.43 20.82
C TRP A 158 3.73 7.17 21.54
N MET A 159 3.79 8.50 21.45
CA MET A 159 4.77 9.36 22.16
C MET A 159 4.24 9.89 23.50
N LEU A 160 2.92 10.02 23.65
CA LEU A 160 2.30 10.64 24.83
C LEU A 160 2.25 9.71 26.04
N ILE A 161 2.54 8.42 25.85
CA ILE A 161 2.49 7.41 26.89
C ILE A 161 3.87 6.77 27.10
N LYS A 162 4.15 6.43 28.36
CA LYS A 162 5.26 5.55 28.71
C LYS A 162 4.95 4.13 28.26
N ARG A 163 5.99 3.33 28.11
CA ARG A 163 5.87 1.92 27.73
C ARG A 163 6.60 1.01 28.70
N PRO A 164 6.13 0.91 29.95
CA PRO A 164 6.72 -0.03 30.90
C PRO A 164 6.44 -1.46 30.42
N GLY A 165 7.50 -2.24 30.19
CA GLY A 165 7.41 -3.67 29.83
C GLY A 165 7.35 -4.00 28.34
N TRP A 166 7.06 -3.03 27.46
CA TRP A 166 7.13 -3.24 26.02
C TRP A 166 8.53 -3.07 25.47
N LYS A 167 9.05 -4.13 24.87
CA LYS A 167 10.30 -4.09 24.12
C LYS A 167 9.96 -3.86 22.66
N ILE A 168 10.13 -2.61 22.19
CA ILE A 168 10.16 -2.30 20.76
C ILE A 168 11.09 -3.33 20.10
N GLY A 169 10.64 -3.89 18.99
CA GLY A 169 11.36 -4.96 18.31
C GLY A 169 12.82 -4.62 18.03
N TYR A 170 13.66 -5.64 18.02
CA TYR A 170 15.07 -5.47 17.72
C TYR A 170 15.25 -5.01 16.27
N ALA A 171 16.12 -4.01 16.11
CA ALA A 171 16.60 -3.50 14.83
C ALA A 171 18.10 -3.27 14.93
N ASP A 172 18.84 -3.78 13.95
CA ASP A 172 20.28 -3.56 13.85
C ASP A 172 20.58 -2.08 13.54
N VAL A 173 21.59 -1.54 14.22
CA VAL A 173 22.06 -0.15 14.12
C VAL A 173 23.59 -0.05 14.16
N ASP A 174 24.30 -1.15 13.92
CA ASP A 174 25.76 -1.19 14.01
C ASP A 174 26.45 -0.27 13.01
N ASP A 175 25.87 -0.10 11.82
CA ASP A 175 26.33 0.86 10.81
C ASP A 175 26.22 2.31 11.33
N LEU A 176 25.13 2.65 12.02
CA LEU A 176 24.92 3.97 12.63
C LEU A 176 25.91 4.21 13.78
N ASN A 177 26.21 3.17 14.57
CA ASN A 177 27.21 3.24 15.64
C ASN A 177 28.62 3.48 15.11
N LYS A 178 28.97 2.93 13.93
CA LYS A 178 30.28 3.11 13.31
C LYS A 178 30.46 4.50 12.70
N SER A 179 29.37 5.13 12.24
CA SER A 179 29.42 6.46 11.63
C SER A 179 29.85 7.56 12.63
N LYS A 180 30.96 8.26 12.34
CA LYS A 180 31.46 9.38 13.15
C LYS A 180 30.45 10.53 13.20
N LEU A 181 29.85 10.87 12.05
CA LEU A 181 28.87 11.95 11.95
C LEU A 181 27.61 11.65 12.78
N VAL A 182 27.08 10.43 12.68
CA VAL A 182 25.87 10.03 13.43
C VAL A 182 26.13 10.02 14.93
N ARG A 183 27.31 9.53 15.37
CA ARG A 183 27.70 9.61 16.79
C ARG A 183 27.85 11.04 17.28
N TRP A 184 28.50 11.91 16.50
CA TRP A 184 28.61 13.33 16.83
C TRP A 184 27.23 13.98 16.96
N GLN A 185 26.33 13.75 16.00
CA GLN A 185 24.99 14.31 16.01
C GLN A 185 24.18 13.80 17.20
N HIS A 186 24.27 12.50 17.52
CA HIS A 186 23.59 11.90 18.66
C HIS A 186 24.08 12.47 19.99
N ASN A 187 25.40 12.60 20.17
CA ASN A 187 25.99 13.12 21.41
C ASN A 187 25.71 14.61 21.63
N ASN A 188 25.54 15.37 20.55
CA ASN A 188 25.26 16.82 20.61
C ASN A 188 23.79 17.15 20.30
N TYR A 189 22.90 16.15 20.30
CA TYR A 189 21.57 16.27 19.72
C TYR A 189 20.74 17.39 20.36
N PHE A 190 20.78 17.52 21.69
CA PHE A 190 20.00 18.55 22.38
C PHE A 190 20.42 19.97 21.97
N MET A 191 21.73 20.22 21.85
CA MET A 191 22.23 21.52 21.39
C MET A 191 21.85 21.79 19.93
N LEU A 192 22.01 20.79 19.06
CA LEU A 192 21.64 20.88 17.64
C LEU A 192 20.13 21.09 17.46
N LEU A 193 19.30 20.43 18.27
CA LEU A 193 17.85 20.61 18.30
C LEU A 193 17.51 22.06 18.61
N LEU A 194 18.03 22.63 19.70
CA LEU A 194 17.74 24.03 20.08
C LEU A 194 18.24 25.01 19.02
N LEU A 195 19.45 24.79 18.51
CA LEU A 195 20.07 25.61 17.49
C LEU A 195 19.24 25.60 16.20
N MET A 196 18.98 24.43 15.63
CA MET A 196 18.36 24.30 14.31
C MET A 196 16.84 24.47 14.36
N THR A 197 16.19 24.19 15.48
CA THR A 197 14.73 24.33 15.58
C THR A 197 14.31 25.74 15.94
N VAL A 198 15.06 26.42 16.81
CA VAL A 198 14.66 27.73 17.37
C VAL A 198 15.61 28.84 16.95
N VAL A 199 16.90 28.72 17.31
CA VAL A 199 17.85 29.83 17.17
C VAL A 199 18.07 30.21 15.71
N PHE A 200 18.37 29.23 14.86
CA PHE A 200 18.69 29.44 13.45
C PHE A 200 17.54 30.09 12.66
N PRO A 201 16.31 29.51 12.61
CA PRO A 201 15.22 30.13 11.86
C PRO A 201 14.82 31.51 12.42
N THR A 202 14.92 31.71 13.74
CA THR A 202 14.64 33.01 14.37
C THR A 202 15.70 34.05 13.98
N ALA A 203 16.98 33.69 14.05
CA ALA A 203 18.09 34.57 13.73
C ALA A 203 18.12 34.94 12.25
N VAL A 204 17.75 34.04 11.34
CA VAL A 204 17.64 34.37 9.90
C VAL A 204 16.62 35.50 9.67
N ALA A 205 15.44 35.43 10.30
CA ALA A 205 14.44 36.48 10.17
C ALA A 205 14.85 37.78 10.90
N GLY A 206 15.38 37.65 12.11
CA GLY A 206 15.82 38.76 12.95
C GLY A 206 17.00 39.55 12.36
N LEU A 207 18.05 38.85 11.93
CA LEU A 207 19.23 39.47 11.32
C LEU A 207 18.99 39.87 9.86
N GLY A 208 18.17 39.11 9.13
CA GLY A 208 17.93 39.34 7.70
C GLY A 208 16.99 40.52 7.43
N TRP A 209 15.90 40.65 8.19
CA TRP A 209 14.90 41.70 7.96
C TRP A 209 14.24 42.24 9.24
N GLY A 210 14.86 42.03 10.41
CA GLY A 210 14.45 42.64 11.68
C GLY A 210 13.33 41.93 12.43
N ASP A 211 12.81 40.81 11.92
CA ASP A 211 11.62 40.15 12.47
C ASP A 211 11.96 38.99 13.41
N TRP A 212 12.49 39.33 14.58
CA TRP A 212 12.84 38.34 15.62
C TRP A 212 11.61 37.59 16.16
N LYS A 213 10.51 38.31 16.40
CA LYS A 213 9.30 37.72 16.99
C LYS A 213 8.58 36.83 15.98
N GLY A 214 8.40 37.27 14.73
CA GLY A 214 7.85 36.43 13.68
C GLY A 214 8.76 35.25 13.34
N GLY A 215 10.08 35.45 13.35
CA GLY A 215 11.06 34.37 13.23
C GLY A 215 10.86 33.27 14.28
N TYR A 216 10.63 33.66 15.53
CA TYR A 216 10.34 32.71 16.62
C TYR A 216 8.96 32.06 16.47
N TYR A 217 7.89 32.83 16.36
CA TYR A 217 6.54 32.26 16.35
C TYR A 217 6.26 31.43 15.10
N PHE A 218 6.66 31.90 13.93
CA PHE A 218 6.30 31.28 12.65
C PHE A 218 7.40 30.36 12.11
N ALA A 219 8.63 30.86 11.95
CA ALA A 219 9.71 30.08 11.33
C ALA A 219 10.31 29.02 12.27
N ALA A 220 10.28 29.26 13.59
CA ALA A 220 10.63 28.27 14.59
C ALA A 220 9.42 27.42 15.02
N ILE A 221 8.46 27.99 15.74
CA ILE A 221 7.46 27.19 16.47
C ILE A 221 6.34 26.66 15.57
N ALA A 222 5.63 27.51 14.83
CA ALA A 222 4.52 27.05 13.99
C ALA A 222 4.99 26.06 12.92
N ARG A 223 6.11 26.37 12.24
CA ARG A 223 6.74 25.47 11.28
C ARG A 223 7.10 24.11 11.91
N LEU A 224 7.57 24.07 13.15
CA LEU A 224 7.83 22.81 13.86
C LEU A 224 6.57 21.95 14.00
N VAL A 225 5.46 22.57 14.42
CA VAL A 225 4.17 21.90 14.56
C VAL A 225 3.73 21.28 13.22
N PHE A 226 3.85 22.02 12.13
CA PHE A 226 3.51 21.50 10.79
C PHE A 226 4.43 20.35 10.37
N VAL A 227 5.73 20.40 10.64
CA VAL A 227 6.66 19.29 10.34
C VAL A 227 6.29 18.05 11.13
N HIS A 228 6.02 18.18 12.43
CA HIS A 228 5.62 17.06 13.29
C HIS A 228 4.34 16.40 12.77
N HIS A 229 3.29 17.16 12.51
CA HIS A 229 2.05 16.56 12.00
C HIS A 229 2.17 15.98 10.59
N ALA A 230 3.02 16.56 9.74
CA ALA A 230 3.36 15.97 8.45
C ALA A 230 4.04 14.60 8.63
N THR A 231 5.04 14.47 9.50
CA THR A 231 5.67 13.17 9.78
C THR A 231 4.70 12.19 10.43
N PHE A 232 3.88 12.64 11.38
CA PHE A 232 2.92 11.78 12.09
C PHE A 232 1.84 11.23 11.15
N CYS A 233 1.50 11.95 10.08
CA CYS A 233 0.64 11.45 9.00
C CYS A 233 1.23 10.23 8.27
N VAL A 234 2.57 10.08 8.23
CA VAL A 234 3.19 8.88 7.65
C VAL A 234 2.83 7.65 8.48
N ASN A 235 2.96 7.72 9.80
CA ASN A 235 2.66 6.60 10.70
C ASN A 235 1.15 6.31 10.79
N SER A 236 0.30 7.29 10.52
CA SER A 236 -1.15 7.20 10.66
C SER A 236 -1.87 7.16 9.31
N LEU A 237 -2.06 8.30 8.65
CA LEU A 237 -2.78 8.37 7.37
C LEU A 237 -2.23 7.41 6.32
N ALA A 238 -0.90 7.23 6.24
CA ALA A 238 -0.30 6.32 5.26
C ALA A 238 -0.50 4.82 5.57
N HIS A 239 -1.10 4.47 6.71
CA HIS A 239 -1.52 3.11 7.05
C HIS A 239 -3.05 2.91 7.00
N TRP A 240 -3.82 3.97 6.79
CA TRP A 240 -5.29 3.94 6.84
C TRP A 240 -5.93 4.35 5.52
N LEU A 241 -5.35 5.33 4.83
CA LEU A 241 -5.93 5.94 3.64
C LEU A 241 -5.16 5.53 2.39
N GLY A 242 -5.88 5.04 1.38
CA GLY A 242 -5.32 4.68 0.07
C GLY A 242 -5.35 3.20 -0.24
N GLU A 243 -4.56 2.81 -1.24
CA GLU A 243 -4.57 1.45 -1.79
C GLU A 243 -3.30 0.68 -1.43
N GLY A 244 -3.38 -0.66 -1.44
CA GLY A 244 -2.22 -1.54 -1.45
C GLY A 244 -1.97 -2.09 -2.85
N PRO A 245 -1.30 -1.35 -3.76
CA PRO A 245 -1.07 -1.81 -5.13
C PRO A 245 0.02 -2.87 -5.26
N PHE A 246 0.91 -3.03 -4.28
CA PHE A 246 2.02 -3.99 -4.31
C PHE A 246 1.83 -5.15 -3.35
N ASP A 247 1.32 -4.86 -2.15
CA ASP A 247 0.90 -5.88 -1.20
C ASP A 247 -0.24 -5.39 -0.30
N ASP A 248 -0.97 -6.31 0.32
CA ASP A 248 -2.09 -5.98 1.23
C ASP A 248 -2.07 -6.82 2.52
N ARG A 249 -0.93 -7.45 2.82
CA ARG A 249 -0.76 -8.24 4.06
C ARG A 249 -0.54 -7.37 5.30
N HIS A 250 -0.13 -6.12 5.10
CA HIS A 250 0.09 -5.13 6.13
C HIS A 250 -0.70 -3.86 5.80
N SER A 251 -0.84 -2.97 6.78
CA SER A 251 -1.60 -1.74 6.72
C SER A 251 -1.05 -0.62 5.79
N PRO A 252 0.25 -0.50 5.43
CA PRO A 252 0.75 0.58 4.57
C PRO A 252 -0.01 0.73 3.25
N ARG A 253 -0.34 1.98 2.89
CA ARG A 253 -1.13 2.38 1.73
C ARG A 253 -0.44 3.45 0.90
N ASP A 254 -0.68 3.41 -0.41
CA ASP A 254 -0.33 4.46 -1.34
C ASP A 254 -1.49 5.44 -1.48
N HIS A 255 -1.23 6.73 -1.24
CA HIS A 255 -2.22 7.78 -1.40
C HIS A 255 -1.60 9.14 -1.74
N PHE A 256 -2.11 9.80 -2.79
CA PHE A 256 -1.54 11.06 -3.29
C PHE A 256 -1.66 12.21 -2.28
N ILE A 257 -2.81 12.39 -1.61
CA ILE A 257 -2.96 13.47 -0.61
C ILE A 257 -2.01 13.23 0.56
N THR A 258 -1.85 11.97 0.96
CA THR A 258 -0.88 11.61 2.00
C THR A 258 0.52 11.96 1.51
N ALA A 259 0.90 11.62 0.28
CA ALA A 259 2.19 11.99 -0.27
C ALA A 259 2.40 13.51 -0.34
N PHE A 260 1.36 14.29 -0.64
CA PHE A 260 1.44 15.74 -0.64
C PHE A 260 1.77 16.30 0.75
N VAL A 261 1.01 15.91 1.78
CA VAL A 261 1.22 16.40 3.15
C VAL A 261 2.49 15.86 3.80
N THR A 262 3.01 14.72 3.33
CA THR A 262 4.21 14.06 3.89
C THR A 262 5.45 14.22 3.01
N LEU A 263 5.49 15.18 2.07
CA LEU A 263 6.66 15.44 1.22
C LEU A 263 7.14 14.23 0.39
N GLY A 264 6.20 13.43 -0.11
CA GLY A 264 6.42 12.26 -0.95
C GLY A 264 6.33 10.92 -0.23
N GLU A 265 6.21 10.93 1.10
CA GLU A 265 6.30 9.71 1.90
C GLU A 265 5.00 8.87 1.93
N GLY A 266 3.92 9.36 1.30
CA GLY A 266 2.60 8.73 1.28
C GLY A 266 2.39 7.66 0.21
N TYR A 267 3.39 7.36 -0.62
CA TYR A 267 3.44 6.10 -1.38
C TYR A 267 4.02 4.99 -0.49
N HIS A 268 3.29 4.72 0.60
CA HIS A 268 3.80 3.97 1.73
C HIS A 268 3.72 2.46 1.54
N ASN A 269 2.78 1.97 0.72
CA ASN A 269 2.71 0.57 0.34
C ASN A 269 3.94 0.18 -0.49
N PHE A 270 4.29 1.01 -1.48
CA PHE A 270 5.55 0.82 -2.23
C PHE A 270 6.75 0.82 -1.30
N HIS A 271 6.82 1.82 -0.42
CA HIS A 271 7.93 1.99 0.50
C HIS A 271 8.12 0.79 1.44
N HIS A 272 7.05 0.24 2.02
CA HIS A 272 7.15 -0.94 2.89
C HIS A 272 7.53 -2.20 2.13
N GLN A 273 7.10 -2.33 0.88
CA GLN A 273 7.44 -3.49 0.06
C GLN A 273 8.88 -3.44 -0.47
N PHE A 274 9.39 -2.24 -0.79
CA PHE A 274 10.71 -2.04 -1.39
C PHE A 274 11.53 -0.97 -0.64
N PRO A 275 11.84 -1.18 0.65
CA PRO A 275 12.34 -0.13 1.55
C PRO A 275 13.70 0.46 1.16
N GLN A 276 14.51 -0.28 0.40
CA GLN A 276 15.82 0.19 -0.08
C GLN A 276 15.76 1.00 -1.38
N ASP A 277 14.61 1.11 -2.05
CA ASP A 277 14.48 1.99 -3.21
C ASP A 277 14.56 3.45 -2.73
N TYR A 278 15.37 4.28 -3.39
CA TYR A 278 15.50 5.70 -3.02
C TYR A 278 14.24 6.51 -3.35
N ARG A 279 13.27 5.92 -4.04
CA ARG A 279 11.99 6.53 -4.42
C ARG A 279 10.90 5.91 -3.58
N ASN A 280 10.02 6.72 -3.00
CA ASN A 280 8.73 6.20 -2.55
C ASN A 280 7.75 6.21 -3.73
N ALA A 281 7.83 7.23 -4.58
CA ALA A 281 7.00 7.33 -5.77
C ALA A 281 7.80 6.95 -7.03
N ILE A 282 7.52 5.78 -7.61
CA ILE A 282 8.32 5.21 -8.71
C ILE A 282 8.17 5.93 -10.05
N ARG A 283 7.02 6.55 -10.33
CA ARG A 283 6.80 7.30 -11.57
C ARG A 283 7.41 8.69 -11.45
N PHE A 284 7.96 9.21 -12.54
CA PHE A 284 8.66 10.51 -12.51
C PHE A 284 7.73 11.67 -12.09
N TYR A 285 6.46 11.63 -12.51
CA TYR A 285 5.45 12.66 -12.25
C TYR A 285 4.76 12.52 -10.88
N GLN A 286 4.91 11.39 -10.20
CA GLN A 286 4.34 11.25 -8.86
C GLN A 286 5.12 12.12 -7.89
N TYR A 287 4.37 12.88 -7.08
CA TYR A 287 4.91 13.86 -6.14
C TYR A 287 5.79 13.18 -5.09
N ASP A 288 7.09 13.40 -5.22
CA ASP A 288 8.12 12.94 -4.29
C ASP A 288 9.29 13.92 -4.40
N PRO A 289 9.21 15.09 -3.72
CA PRO A 289 10.27 16.09 -3.76
C PRO A 289 11.61 15.53 -3.26
N THR A 290 11.58 14.57 -2.35
CA THR A 290 12.75 13.87 -1.83
C THR A 290 13.48 13.08 -2.91
N LYS A 291 12.75 12.35 -3.77
CA LYS A 291 13.32 11.66 -4.94
C LYS A 291 14.00 12.65 -5.88
N TRP A 292 13.35 13.77 -6.19
CA TRP A 292 13.92 14.77 -7.10
C TRP A 292 15.16 15.45 -6.49
N LEU A 293 15.16 15.72 -5.18
CA LEU A 293 16.34 16.20 -4.47
C LEU A 293 17.50 15.22 -4.58
N ILE A 294 17.30 13.95 -4.20
CA ILE A 294 18.36 12.92 -4.22
C ILE A 294 18.90 12.72 -5.64
N TRP A 295 18.01 12.64 -6.64
CA TRP A 295 18.40 12.56 -8.04
C TRP A 295 19.24 13.76 -8.48
N THR A 296 18.82 14.98 -8.13
CA THR A 296 19.57 16.20 -8.48
C THR A 296 20.94 16.22 -7.81
N CYS A 297 21.02 15.89 -6.51
CA CYS A 297 22.29 15.73 -5.80
C CYS A 297 23.20 14.69 -6.46
N SER A 298 22.64 13.63 -7.05
CA SER A 298 23.45 12.65 -7.79
C SER A 298 24.07 13.23 -9.06
N LYS A 299 23.34 14.09 -9.77
CA LYS A 299 23.86 14.80 -10.95
C LYS A 299 24.93 15.82 -10.61
N LEU A 300 24.88 16.38 -9.40
CA LEU A 300 25.89 17.30 -8.88
C LEU A 300 27.07 16.59 -8.19
N GLY A 301 27.11 15.25 -8.18
CA GLY A 301 28.17 14.47 -7.51
C GLY A 301 28.12 14.49 -5.98
N LEU A 302 27.04 15.00 -5.38
CA LEU A 302 26.84 15.03 -3.92
C LEU A 302 26.23 13.74 -3.37
N ALA A 303 25.59 12.94 -4.24
CA ALA A 303 25.03 11.63 -3.93
C ALA A 303 25.46 10.59 -4.98
N SER A 304 25.53 9.32 -4.58
CA SER A 304 25.90 8.21 -5.45
C SER A 304 25.19 6.92 -5.03
N HIS A 305 25.29 5.87 -5.86
CA HIS A 305 24.72 4.54 -5.57
C HIS A 305 23.23 4.57 -5.21
N LEU A 306 22.44 5.37 -5.94
CA LEU A 306 20.99 5.41 -5.79
C LEU A 306 20.42 4.03 -6.13
N LYS A 307 19.81 3.38 -5.15
CA LYS A 307 19.24 2.04 -5.30
C LYS A 307 17.82 2.11 -5.85
N THR A 308 17.54 1.31 -6.86
CA THR A 308 16.19 1.09 -7.38
C THR A 308 15.89 -0.39 -7.39
N PHE A 309 14.69 -0.77 -6.97
CA PHE A 309 14.27 -2.16 -7.06
C PHE A 309 14.06 -2.57 -8.53
N PRO A 310 14.35 -3.83 -8.93
CA PRO A 310 14.16 -4.28 -10.30
C PRO A 310 12.70 -4.12 -10.77
N GLU A 311 12.51 -3.50 -11.93
CA GLU A 311 11.18 -3.21 -12.49
C GLU A 311 10.30 -4.47 -12.63
N ASN A 312 10.92 -5.60 -12.98
CA ASN A 312 10.21 -6.88 -13.10
C ASN A 312 9.56 -7.31 -11.77
N GLU A 313 10.26 -7.17 -10.65
CA GLU A 313 9.76 -7.58 -9.33
C GLU A 313 8.68 -6.62 -8.82
N ILE A 314 8.82 -5.32 -9.12
CA ILE A 314 7.76 -4.32 -8.87
C ILE A 314 6.48 -4.72 -9.63
N ARG A 315 6.60 -5.04 -10.92
CA ARG A 315 5.44 -5.44 -11.76
C ARG A 315 4.81 -6.75 -11.33
N LYS A 316 5.61 -7.73 -10.88
CA LYS A 316 5.08 -8.97 -10.30
C LYS A 316 4.17 -8.68 -9.11
N GLY A 317 4.61 -7.87 -8.15
CA GLY A 317 3.79 -7.51 -6.98
C GLY A 317 2.47 -6.81 -7.36
N GLN A 318 2.52 -5.92 -8.37
CA GLN A 318 1.32 -5.28 -8.90
C GLN A 318 0.36 -6.28 -9.55
N LEU A 319 0.87 -7.16 -10.40
CA LEU A 319 0.07 -8.15 -11.09
C LEU A 319 -0.56 -9.14 -10.11
N GLN A 320 0.20 -9.61 -9.12
CA GLN A 320 -0.30 -10.47 -8.04
C GLN A 320 -1.41 -9.80 -7.21
N THR A 321 -1.35 -8.48 -7.05
CA THR A 321 -2.42 -7.70 -6.39
C THR A 321 -3.65 -7.58 -7.27
N ILE A 322 -3.48 -7.27 -8.55
CA ILE A 322 -4.58 -7.21 -9.52
C ILE A 322 -5.27 -8.58 -9.62
N GLU A 323 -4.49 -9.65 -9.77
CA GLU A 323 -4.99 -11.02 -9.83
C GLU A 323 -5.87 -11.32 -8.62
N LYS A 324 -5.35 -11.16 -7.39
CA LYS A 324 -6.15 -11.34 -6.17
C LYS A 324 -7.47 -10.57 -6.20
N ARG A 325 -7.44 -9.27 -6.56
CA ARG A 325 -8.66 -8.44 -6.65
C ARG A 325 -9.63 -8.94 -7.73
N VAL A 326 -9.13 -9.48 -8.84
CA VAL A 326 -9.96 -10.12 -9.87
C VAL A 326 -10.62 -11.37 -9.30
N LEU A 327 -9.92 -12.18 -8.50
CA LEU A 327 -10.47 -13.38 -7.89
C LEU A 327 -11.57 -13.08 -6.87
N GLU A 328 -11.31 -12.14 -5.98
CA GLU A 328 -12.31 -11.67 -5.01
C GLU A 328 -13.56 -11.10 -5.69
N LYS A 329 -13.42 -10.52 -6.88
CA LYS A 329 -14.56 -10.07 -7.70
C LYS A 329 -15.25 -11.23 -8.40
N LYS A 330 -14.50 -12.21 -8.92
CA LYS A 330 -15.05 -13.41 -9.55
C LYS A 330 -15.89 -14.21 -8.55
N GLU A 331 -15.44 -14.37 -7.31
CA GLU A 331 -16.19 -15.09 -6.25
C GLU A 331 -17.57 -14.47 -5.93
N LYS A 332 -17.76 -13.17 -6.21
CA LYS A 332 -19.02 -12.46 -5.98
C LYS A 332 -20.00 -12.56 -7.15
N LEU A 333 -19.57 -13.13 -8.28
CA LEU A 333 -20.38 -13.26 -9.49
C LEU A 333 -20.89 -14.71 -9.62
N GLN A 334 -22.08 -14.85 -10.21
CA GLN A 334 -22.61 -16.16 -10.58
C GLN A 334 -22.06 -16.56 -11.95
N TRP A 335 -21.34 -17.68 -12.02
CA TRP A 335 -20.74 -18.21 -13.25
C TRP A 335 -21.44 -19.48 -13.76
N GLY A 336 -22.54 -19.87 -13.10
CA GLY A 336 -23.24 -21.12 -13.32
C GLY A 336 -22.43 -22.34 -12.90
N THR A 337 -22.89 -23.53 -13.30
CA THR A 337 -22.19 -24.78 -13.00
C THR A 337 -20.91 -24.88 -13.84
N PRO A 338 -19.74 -25.15 -13.22
CA PRO A 338 -18.50 -25.39 -13.94
C PRO A 338 -18.63 -26.57 -14.91
N ILE A 339 -18.02 -26.48 -16.10
CA ILE A 339 -18.12 -27.51 -17.15
C ILE A 339 -17.62 -28.88 -16.64
N ALA A 340 -16.61 -28.88 -15.77
CA ALA A 340 -16.06 -30.10 -15.17
C ALA A 340 -17.09 -30.85 -14.30
N ASP A 341 -18.02 -30.12 -13.69
CA ASP A 341 -19.03 -30.66 -12.76
C ASP A 341 -20.34 -31.04 -13.46
N LEU A 342 -20.46 -30.75 -14.76
CA LEU A 342 -21.65 -31.09 -15.55
C LEU A 342 -21.70 -32.59 -15.88
N PRO A 343 -22.90 -33.20 -15.83
CA PRO A 343 -23.10 -34.58 -16.26
C PRO A 343 -22.78 -34.72 -17.75
N ILE A 344 -22.34 -35.92 -18.14
CA ILE A 344 -22.10 -36.27 -19.54
C ILE A 344 -23.38 -36.94 -20.07
N LEU A 345 -23.81 -36.53 -21.26
CA LEU A 345 -24.95 -37.10 -21.98
C LEU A 345 -24.50 -37.48 -23.38
N SER A 346 -25.00 -38.58 -23.94
CA SER A 346 -24.82 -38.84 -25.37
C SER A 346 -25.67 -37.85 -26.19
N PHE A 347 -25.32 -37.67 -27.47
CA PHE A 347 -26.15 -36.86 -28.37
C PHE A 347 -27.57 -37.43 -28.53
N GLU A 348 -27.70 -38.77 -28.48
CA GLU A 348 -28.97 -39.47 -28.53
C GLU A 348 -29.83 -39.16 -27.30
N ASP A 349 -29.23 -39.16 -26.10
CA ASP A 349 -29.92 -38.80 -24.86
C ASP A 349 -30.36 -37.33 -24.86
N PHE A 350 -29.52 -36.43 -25.39
CA PHE A 350 -29.87 -35.02 -25.57
C PHE A 350 -31.09 -34.85 -26.48
N GLU A 351 -31.12 -35.52 -27.63
CA GLU A 351 -32.27 -35.48 -28.53
C GLU A 351 -33.52 -36.13 -27.91
N HIS A 352 -33.34 -37.26 -27.23
CA HIS A 352 -34.41 -37.97 -26.53
C HIS A 352 -35.06 -37.08 -25.47
N ALA A 353 -34.26 -36.39 -24.64
CA ALA A 353 -34.74 -35.47 -23.62
C ALA A 353 -35.55 -34.31 -24.22
N CYS A 354 -35.16 -33.79 -25.39
CA CYS A 354 -35.90 -32.72 -26.07
C CYS A 354 -37.22 -33.23 -26.69
N LYS A 355 -37.22 -34.43 -27.28
CA LYS A 355 -38.38 -35.01 -27.99
C LYS A 355 -39.42 -35.60 -27.03
N ASN A 356 -38.97 -36.33 -26.02
CA ASN A 356 -39.83 -37.17 -25.16
C ASN A 356 -40.06 -36.55 -23.77
N ASP A 357 -39.07 -35.84 -23.22
CA ASP A 357 -39.15 -35.28 -21.87
C ASP A 357 -39.49 -33.77 -21.86
N ASN A 358 -39.84 -33.23 -23.03
CA ASN A 358 -40.21 -31.83 -23.26
C ASN A 358 -39.15 -30.81 -22.80
N LYS A 359 -37.87 -31.21 -22.72
CA LYS A 359 -36.77 -30.32 -22.38
C LYS A 359 -36.54 -29.29 -23.47
N LYS A 360 -36.28 -28.04 -23.07
CA LYS A 360 -36.00 -26.93 -24.00
C LYS A 360 -34.50 -26.72 -24.10
N TRP A 361 -33.80 -27.74 -24.54
CA TRP A 361 -32.34 -27.73 -24.59
C TRP A 361 -31.82 -27.41 -25.98
N ILE A 362 -30.68 -26.73 -26.02
CA ILE A 362 -29.87 -26.52 -27.24
C ILE A 362 -28.44 -26.98 -26.96
N LEU A 363 -27.73 -27.40 -28.00
CA LEU A 363 -26.32 -27.75 -27.92
C LEU A 363 -25.49 -26.61 -28.53
N LEU A 364 -24.48 -26.13 -27.79
CA LEU A 364 -23.50 -25.15 -28.27
C LEU A 364 -22.11 -25.60 -27.83
N GLU A 365 -21.17 -25.71 -28.76
CA GLU A 365 -19.76 -26.02 -28.49
C GLU A 365 -19.59 -27.25 -27.57
N GLY A 366 -20.42 -28.29 -27.77
CA GLY A 366 -20.40 -29.52 -26.95
C GLY A 366 -21.02 -29.40 -25.55
N VAL A 367 -21.61 -28.26 -25.19
CA VAL A 367 -22.32 -28.05 -23.91
C VAL A 367 -23.82 -27.90 -24.17
N VAL A 368 -24.61 -28.57 -23.36
CA VAL A 368 -26.08 -28.51 -23.40
C VAL A 368 -26.57 -27.41 -22.48
N TYR A 369 -27.45 -26.55 -23.01
CA TYR A 369 -28.02 -25.41 -22.30
C TYR A 369 -29.54 -25.52 -22.22
N ASP A 370 -30.11 -25.33 -21.04
CA ASP A 370 -31.55 -25.21 -20.84
C ASP A 370 -32.00 -23.77 -21.01
N VAL A 371 -32.71 -23.53 -22.11
CA VAL A 371 -33.16 -22.20 -22.51
C VAL A 371 -34.65 -22.00 -22.27
N ALA A 372 -35.32 -22.88 -21.52
CA ALA A 372 -36.77 -22.83 -21.27
C ALA A 372 -37.24 -21.42 -20.85
N ASP A 373 -36.58 -20.84 -19.84
CA ASP A 373 -36.94 -19.54 -19.28
C ASP A 373 -36.41 -18.36 -20.11
N PHE A 374 -35.51 -18.61 -21.08
CA PHE A 374 -34.88 -17.57 -21.90
C PHE A 374 -35.54 -17.38 -23.26
N ILE A 375 -36.36 -18.33 -23.72
CA ILE A 375 -36.99 -18.27 -25.06
C ILE A 375 -37.73 -16.95 -25.29
N THR A 376 -38.55 -16.51 -24.32
CA THR A 376 -39.36 -15.28 -24.42
C THR A 376 -38.54 -14.00 -24.31
N GLU A 377 -37.39 -14.09 -23.65
CA GLU A 377 -36.48 -12.96 -23.39
C GLU A 377 -35.40 -12.80 -24.46
N HIS A 378 -35.33 -13.73 -25.42
CA HIS A 378 -34.29 -13.71 -26.45
C HIS A 378 -34.42 -12.46 -27.35
N PRO A 379 -33.40 -11.57 -27.39
CA PRO A 379 -33.50 -10.30 -28.12
C PRO A 379 -33.69 -10.45 -29.64
N GLY A 380 -33.20 -11.54 -30.22
CA GLY A 380 -33.40 -11.86 -31.64
C GLY A 380 -34.79 -12.41 -31.96
N GLY A 381 -35.64 -12.62 -30.94
CA GLY A 381 -36.99 -13.18 -31.05
C GLY A 381 -37.04 -14.68 -30.76
N GLU A 382 -38.19 -15.13 -30.25
CA GLU A 382 -38.40 -16.51 -29.77
C GLU A 382 -38.23 -17.57 -30.85
N LYS A 383 -38.58 -17.22 -32.10
CA LYS A 383 -38.61 -18.15 -33.23
C LYS A 383 -37.26 -18.80 -33.45
N TYR A 384 -36.18 -18.04 -33.34
CA TYR A 384 -34.83 -18.53 -33.59
C TYR A 384 -34.37 -19.54 -32.54
N ILE A 385 -34.70 -19.32 -31.26
CA ILE A 385 -34.40 -20.31 -30.21
C ILE A 385 -35.30 -21.53 -30.35
N LYS A 386 -36.61 -21.35 -30.58
CA LYS A 386 -37.55 -22.46 -30.76
C LYS A 386 -37.15 -23.40 -31.89
N MET A 387 -36.59 -22.87 -32.99
CA MET A 387 -36.09 -23.67 -34.11
C MET A 387 -34.83 -24.49 -33.80
N GLY A 388 -34.08 -24.08 -32.77
CA GLY A 388 -32.84 -24.71 -32.33
C GLY A 388 -33.01 -25.76 -31.23
N ILE A 389 -34.20 -25.91 -30.64
CA ILE A 389 -34.45 -26.92 -29.60
C ILE A 389 -34.12 -28.32 -30.14
N GLY A 390 -33.32 -29.07 -29.39
CA GLY A 390 -32.87 -30.41 -29.74
C GLY A 390 -31.84 -30.45 -30.88
N LYS A 391 -31.17 -29.33 -31.19
CA LYS A 391 -30.15 -29.24 -32.25
C LYS A 391 -28.86 -28.63 -31.75
N ASP A 392 -27.79 -28.90 -32.51
CA ASP A 392 -26.54 -28.15 -32.43
C ASP A 392 -26.70 -26.79 -33.12
N MET A 393 -26.59 -25.74 -32.31
CA MET A 393 -26.73 -24.35 -32.74
C MET A 393 -25.38 -23.61 -32.78
N THR A 394 -24.26 -24.32 -32.64
CA THR A 394 -22.90 -23.75 -32.56
C THR A 394 -22.59 -22.83 -33.74
N ALA A 395 -22.79 -23.33 -34.97
CA ALA A 395 -22.52 -22.56 -36.17
C ALA A 395 -23.39 -21.29 -36.25
N ALA A 396 -24.68 -21.40 -35.91
CA ALA A 396 -25.59 -20.26 -35.93
C ALA A 396 -25.21 -19.19 -34.89
N PHE A 397 -24.73 -19.62 -33.71
CA PHE A 397 -24.33 -18.77 -32.60
C PHE A 397 -22.96 -18.09 -32.79
N ASN A 398 -22.04 -18.73 -33.53
CA ASN A 398 -20.66 -18.29 -33.76
C ASN A 398 -20.46 -17.61 -35.14
N GLY A 399 -21.45 -16.83 -35.60
CA GLY A 399 -21.30 -16.04 -36.82
C GLY A 399 -21.79 -16.69 -38.11
N GLY A 400 -22.26 -17.93 -38.08
CA GLY A 400 -22.97 -18.54 -39.22
C GLY A 400 -24.38 -17.96 -39.44
N SER A 401 -25.01 -17.46 -38.37
CA SER A 401 -26.21 -16.62 -38.47
C SER A 401 -26.01 -15.28 -37.77
N TYR A 402 -25.45 -15.29 -36.57
CA TYR A 402 -25.10 -14.07 -35.83
C TYR A 402 -23.93 -14.36 -34.91
N ASP A 403 -22.95 -13.47 -34.87
CA ASP A 403 -21.81 -13.59 -33.97
C ASP A 403 -22.16 -12.99 -32.60
N HIS A 404 -22.52 -13.85 -31.65
CA HIS A 404 -23.05 -13.43 -30.36
C HIS A 404 -21.99 -12.79 -29.47
N SER A 405 -22.39 -11.68 -28.83
CA SER A 405 -21.51 -10.91 -27.95
C SER A 405 -21.07 -11.67 -26.70
N ASN A 406 -20.00 -11.19 -26.05
CA ASN A 406 -19.56 -11.71 -24.75
C ASN A 406 -20.66 -11.67 -23.68
N ALA A 407 -21.61 -10.73 -23.76
CA ALA A 407 -22.73 -10.67 -22.83
C ALA A 407 -23.67 -11.86 -22.99
N ALA A 408 -23.98 -12.27 -24.23
CA ALA A 408 -24.78 -13.46 -24.50
C ALA A 408 -24.08 -14.74 -24.04
N ARG A 409 -22.76 -14.83 -24.27
CA ARG A 409 -21.93 -15.95 -23.78
C ARG A 409 -21.88 -16.03 -22.25
N ASN A 410 -21.79 -14.89 -21.57
CA ASN A 410 -21.84 -14.85 -20.10
C ASN A 410 -23.20 -15.29 -19.57
N LEU A 411 -24.30 -14.89 -20.21
CA LEU A 411 -25.66 -15.30 -19.81
C LEU A 411 -25.85 -16.82 -19.94
N LEU A 412 -25.39 -17.41 -21.06
CA LEU A 412 -25.45 -18.86 -21.29
C LEU A 412 -24.79 -19.67 -20.18
N SER A 413 -23.76 -19.14 -19.51
CA SER A 413 -23.09 -19.86 -18.43
C SER A 413 -24.04 -20.28 -17.30
N LEU A 414 -25.11 -19.50 -17.07
CA LEU A 414 -26.14 -19.77 -16.06
C LEU A 414 -27.14 -20.86 -16.49
N MET A 415 -27.16 -21.23 -17.77
CA MET A 415 -28.12 -22.15 -18.38
C MET A 415 -27.54 -23.55 -18.62
N ARG A 416 -26.29 -23.83 -18.24
CA ARG A 416 -25.63 -25.11 -18.50
C ARG A 416 -26.28 -26.26 -17.74
N VAL A 417 -26.52 -27.37 -18.42
CA VAL A 417 -27.11 -28.58 -17.82
C VAL A 417 -26.31 -29.86 -18.03
N ALA A 418 -25.55 -29.99 -19.13
CA ALA A 418 -24.75 -31.18 -19.40
C ALA A 418 -23.62 -30.90 -20.43
N VAL A 419 -22.71 -31.85 -20.57
CA VAL A 419 -21.73 -31.92 -21.67
C VAL A 419 -22.11 -33.08 -22.58
N CYS A 420 -22.08 -32.86 -23.90
CA CYS A 420 -22.39 -33.89 -24.88
C CYS A 420 -21.14 -34.74 -25.20
N GLU A 421 -21.27 -36.07 -25.08
CA GLU A 421 -20.25 -37.04 -25.47
C GLU A 421 -19.91 -36.87 -26.96
N TYR A 422 -18.63 -36.89 -27.31
CA TYR A 422 -18.09 -36.65 -28.66
C TYR A 422 -18.23 -35.22 -29.23
N GLY A 423 -18.61 -34.23 -28.41
CA GLY A 423 -18.40 -32.82 -28.72
C GLY A 423 -16.91 -32.49 -28.69
N GLY A 424 -16.22 -32.70 -29.82
CA GLY A 424 -14.76 -32.90 -29.94
C GLY A 424 -13.79 -31.89 -29.32
N GLU A 425 -14.25 -30.76 -28.76
CA GLU A 425 -13.42 -29.80 -28.02
C GLU A 425 -13.56 -29.90 -26.48
N VAL A 426 -14.69 -30.39 -25.95
CA VAL A 426 -14.98 -30.36 -24.50
C VAL A 426 -14.37 -31.54 -23.74
N GLU A 427 -14.30 -32.71 -24.37
CA GLU A 427 -13.58 -33.89 -23.84
C GLU A 427 -12.09 -33.59 -23.63
N ALA A 428 -11.47 -32.83 -24.53
CA ALA A 428 -10.08 -32.39 -24.41
C ALA A 428 -9.87 -31.38 -23.26
N MET A 429 -10.86 -30.51 -22.98
CA MET A 429 -10.85 -29.59 -21.84
C MET A 429 -11.10 -30.29 -20.49
N LYS A 430 -11.83 -31.41 -20.46
CA LYS A 430 -11.94 -32.29 -19.28
C LYS A 430 -10.66 -33.09 -19.04
N ALA A 431 -9.98 -33.54 -20.10
CA ALA A 431 -8.70 -34.24 -20.01
C ALA A 431 -7.52 -33.31 -19.64
N ASN A 432 -7.63 -32.02 -19.95
CA ASN A 432 -6.67 -30.98 -19.58
C ASN A 432 -7.43 -29.76 -19.06
N PRO A 433 -7.63 -29.59 -17.74
CA PRO A 433 -8.23 -28.40 -17.17
C PRO A 433 -7.25 -27.23 -17.27
N SER A 434 -7.04 -26.70 -18.48
CA SER A 434 -6.23 -25.51 -18.72
C SER A 434 -7.09 -24.26 -18.53
N VAL A 435 -7.52 -24.03 -17.29
CA VAL A 435 -7.83 -22.68 -16.81
C VAL A 435 -7.12 -22.46 -15.48
N PRO A 436 -5.90 -21.89 -15.50
CA PRO A 436 -5.32 -21.27 -14.34
C PRO A 436 -5.40 -19.76 -14.57
N VAL A 437 -6.50 -19.19 -14.11
CA VAL A 437 -6.40 -17.91 -13.43
C VAL A 437 -6.84 -18.25 -12.02
N TYR A 438 -5.84 -18.41 -11.14
CA TYR A 438 -5.92 -18.89 -9.76
C TYR A 438 -7.33 -18.73 -9.17
N GLY A 439 -7.98 -19.76 -8.66
CA GLY A 439 -9.31 -19.58 -8.07
C GLY A 439 -10.03 -20.88 -7.84
N LEU A 440 -10.02 -21.31 -6.59
CA LEU A 440 -10.68 -22.49 -6.03
C LEU A 440 -10.11 -23.83 -6.50
N ASP A 441 -9.02 -24.23 -5.86
CA ASP A 441 -8.76 -25.65 -5.65
C ASP A 441 -9.84 -26.17 -4.68
N HIS A 442 -10.90 -26.76 -5.21
CA HIS A 442 -11.87 -27.54 -4.43
C HIS A 442 -11.23 -28.87 -3.99
N GLN A 443 -10.12 -28.82 -3.25
CA GLN A 443 -9.76 -29.94 -2.40
C GLN A 443 -10.66 -29.92 -1.17
N LYS A 444 -11.62 -30.85 -1.19
CA LYS A 444 -12.42 -31.29 -0.05
C LYS A 444 -11.59 -31.25 1.23
N LYS A 445 -11.96 -30.36 2.15
CA LYS A 445 -11.68 -30.55 3.58
C LYS A 445 -12.44 -31.79 4.03
N ASN A 446 -11.77 -32.93 4.03
CA ASN A 446 -12.17 -34.09 4.82
C ASN A 446 -11.24 -34.17 6.03
N VAL A 447 -11.85 -33.89 7.19
CA VAL A 447 -11.46 -34.21 8.58
C VAL A 447 -10.08 -33.78 9.05
#